data_AF-A0A964C4I4-F1
#
_entry.id   AF-A0A964C4I4-F1
#
_cell.length_a   1.000
_cell.length_b   1.000
_cell.length_c   1.000
_cell.angle_alpha   90.00
_cell.angle_beta   90.00
_cell.angle_gamma   90.00
#
_symmetry.space_group_name_H-M   'P 1'
#
loop_
_entity.id
_entity.type
_entity.pdbx_description
1 polymer ?
#
loop_
_entity_poly.entity_id
_entity_poly.type
_entity_poly.pdbx_seq_one_letter_code
_entity_poly.pdbx_strand_id
1 'polypeptide(L)'
;MSNSIDQLAEGGRGIKLMWQIADELSYTRTFDGRNCLSLSKSYEVESRSRSQNIKKASPLDGFMNLLKKKWDWQDDIEQEAELNESSVKNINLQVNTDVNALTRVLDWFEQLQDVSIPTEAWFQFQLALAEGFTNAVRHAHKNLPVETPIQLQITVFNGHWELKIWDCGPRFDFDAKLAEIIIADRKCLADLEVLNDTCLIPSRPATLEISQFRIAG
;
A
#
# COMPACT_ATOMS: atom_id res chain seq x y z
N MET A 1 -16.23 24.64 -19.25
CA MET A 1 -16.85 23.31 -19.04
C MET A 1 -15.75 22.42 -18.51
N SER A 2 -15.59 22.36 -17.18
CA SER A 2 -14.56 21.58 -16.51
C SER A 2 -14.94 20.10 -16.55
N ASN A 3 -14.05 19.28 -17.12
CA ASN A 3 -14.28 17.88 -17.43
C ASN A 3 -14.66 17.08 -16.17
N SER A 4 -15.78 16.37 -16.25
CA SER A 4 -16.31 15.43 -15.25
C SER A 4 -15.41 14.21 -14.98
N ILE A 5 -14.24 14.14 -15.60
CA ILE A 5 -13.26 13.06 -15.44
C ILE A 5 -12.36 13.32 -14.23
N ASP A 6 -12.06 14.58 -13.93
CA ASP A 6 -11.20 14.95 -12.80
C ASP A 6 -11.89 14.73 -11.44
N GLN A 7 -13.23 14.83 -11.38
CA GLN A 7 -14.00 14.56 -10.15
C GLN A 7 -14.10 13.07 -9.78
N LEU A 8 -13.86 12.15 -10.72
CA LEU A 8 -13.94 10.70 -10.49
C LEU A 8 -12.64 10.10 -9.93
N ALA A 9 -11.53 10.85 -9.99
CA ALA A 9 -10.21 10.44 -9.50
C ALA A 9 -9.89 10.94 -8.08
N GLU A 10 -10.62 11.92 -7.54
CA GLU A 10 -10.28 12.59 -6.26
C GLU A 10 -10.82 11.89 -4.99
N GLY A 11 -11.52 10.76 -5.13
CA GLY A 11 -12.42 10.18 -4.09
C GLY A 11 -11.82 9.16 -3.11
N GLY A 12 -10.56 9.27 -2.69
CA GLY A 12 -10.00 8.41 -1.64
C GLY A 12 -9.72 6.95 -2.03
N ARG A 13 -9.77 6.62 -3.33
CA ARG A 13 -9.48 5.27 -3.85
C ARG A 13 -8.07 4.80 -3.51
N GLY A 14 -7.07 5.68 -3.61
CA GLY A 14 -5.68 5.33 -3.28
C GLY A 14 -5.51 4.95 -1.81
N ILE A 15 -6.16 5.67 -0.89
CA ILE A 15 -6.17 5.31 0.55
C ILE A 15 -6.85 3.96 0.76
N LYS A 16 -8.00 3.72 0.10
CA LYS A 16 -8.69 2.44 0.17
C LYS A 16 -7.80 1.29 -0.31
N LEU A 17 -7.14 1.46 -1.45
CA LEU A 17 -6.24 0.47 -2.01
C LEU A 17 -5.09 0.17 -1.04
N MET A 18 -4.43 1.22 -0.53
CA MET A 18 -3.36 1.07 0.45
C MET A 18 -3.84 0.35 1.72
N TRP A 19 -5.07 0.63 2.19
CA TRP A 19 -5.68 -0.06 3.33
C TRP A 19 -5.99 -1.54 3.05
N GLN A 20 -6.32 -1.90 1.82
CA GLN A 20 -6.53 -3.30 1.41
C GLN A 20 -5.21 -4.07 1.29
N ILE A 21 -4.12 -3.38 0.94
CA ILE A 21 -2.80 -4.00 0.79
C ILE A 21 -2.11 -4.20 2.14
N ALA A 22 -2.12 -3.18 3.00
CA ALA A 22 -1.29 -3.12 4.18
C ALA A 22 -1.96 -3.77 5.40
N ASP A 23 -1.15 -4.41 6.24
CA ASP A 23 -1.58 -4.91 7.55
C ASP A 23 -1.75 -3.72 8.52
N GLU A 24 -0.81 -2.77 8.46
CA GLU A 24 -0.87 -1.50 9.17
C GLU A 24 -0.76 -0.32 8.19
N LEU A 25 -1.61 0.67 8.38
CA LEU A 25 -1.64 1.92 7.60
C LEU A 25 -1.89 3.08 8.55
N SER A 26 -0.99 4.07 8.58
CA SER A 26 -1.14 5.25 9.42
C SER A 26 -0.66 6.52 8.73
N TYR A 27 -1.18 7.67 9.19
CA TYR A 27 -0.76 8.99 8.74
C TYR A 27 -0.61 9.91 9.94
N THR A 28 0.63 10.24 10.29
CA THR A 28 0.91 10.98 11.53
C THR A 28 1.77 12.22 11.26
N ARG A 29 1.59 13.26 12.07
CA ARG A 29 2.49 14.43 12.01
C ARG A 29 3.76 14.12 12.77
N THR A 30 4.91 14.34 12.13
CA THR A 30 6.23 14.24 12.75
C THR A 30 6.64 15.52 13.47
N PHE A 31 7.65 15.42 14.34
CA PHE A 31 8.15 16.53 15.16
C PHE A 31 8.72 17.70 14.34
N ASP A 32 9.27 17.42 13.17
CA ASP A 32 9.79 18.43 12.24
C ASP A 32 8.68 19.07 11.38
N GLY A 33 7.42 18.77 11.67
CA GLY A 33 6.28 19.40 11.03
C GLY A 33 5.98 18.85 9.63
N ARG A 34 6.47 17.67 9.26
CA ARG A 34 6.00 16.94 8.07
C ARG A 34 4.88 15.96 8.44
N ASN A 35 4.15 15.48 7.46
CA ASN A 35 3.25 14.34 7.67
C ASN A 35 3.93 13.08 7.14
N CYS A 36 3.71 11.95 7.80
CA CYS A 36 4.27 10.65 7.45
C CYS A 36 3.14 9.66 7.20
N LEU A 37 3.00 9.24 5.95
CA LEU A 37 2.23 8.05 5.59
C LEU A 37 3.11 6.81 5.82
N SER A 38 2.67 5.88 6.65
CA SER A 38 3.37 4.63 6.96
C SER A 38 2.50 3.44 6.58
N LEU A 39 3.09 2.46 5.89
CA LEU A 39 2.46 1.20 5.53
C LEU A 39 3.40 0.05 5.89
N SER A 40 2.86 -1.03 6.44
CA SER A 40 3.59 -2.27 6.62
C SER A 40 2.77 -3.46 6.12
N LYS A 41 3.47 -4.48 5.62
CA LYS A 41 2.85 -5.73 5.19
C LYS A 41 3.78 -6.92 5.41
N SER A 42 3.23 -7.95 6.01
CA SER A 42 3.85 -9.24 6.23
C SER A 42 3.75 -10.13 4.98
N TYR A 43 4.72 -11.02 4.81
CA TYR A 43 4.75 -12.01 3.75
C TYR A 43 5.52 -13.25 4.20
N GLU A 44 5.17 -14.41 3.66
CA GLU A 44 5.90 -15.64 3.95
C GLU A 44 7.29 -15.62 3.31
N VAL A 45 8.29 -15.99 4.09
CA VAL A 45 9.65 -16.19 3.58
C VAL A 45 9.79 -17.63 3.13
N GLU A 46 9.90 -17.86 1.83
CA GLU A 46 10.22 -19.19 1.33
C GLU A 46 11.58 -19.65 1.91
N SER A 47 11.55 -20.73 2.68
CA SER A 47 12.76 -21.35 3.20
C SER A 47 13.58 -21.90 2.02
N ARG A 48 14.81 -21.39 1.86
CA ARG A 48 15.74 -21.75 0.77
C ARG A 48 15.85 -23.27 0.60
N SER A 49 15.14 -23.82 -0.36
CA SER A 49 15.51 -25.08 -0.99
C SER A 49 15.35 -25.00 -2.50
N ARG A 50 16.52 -24.96 -3.17
CA ARG A 50 16.80 -25.18 -4.60
C ARG A 50 16.61 -23.99 -5.56
N SER A 51 17.77 -23.53 -6.06
CA SER A 51 18.00 -22.64 -7.19
C SER A 51 16.92 -22.60 -8.26
N GLN A 52 16.40 -21.39 -8.55
CA GLN A 52 15.99 -21.02 -9.90
C GLN A 52 16.50 -19.62 -10.23
N ASN A 53 17.37 -19.58 -11.24
CA ASN A 53 17.92 -18.39 -11.85
C ASN A 53 16.87 -17.89 -12.86
N ILE A 54 16.01 -16.95 -12.46
CA ILE A 54 15.06 -16.29 -13.36
C ILE A 54 15.47 -14.83 -13.46
N LYS A 55 15.93 -14.43 -14.64
CA LYS A 55 16.16 -13.02 -14.98
C LYS A 55 14.80 -12.31 -14.94
N LYS A 56 14.59 -11.42 -13.98
CA LYS A 56 13.41 -10.56 -13.92
C LYS A 56 13.48 -9.54 -15.07
N ALA A 57 12.48 -9.53 -15.94
CA ALA A 57 12.37 -8.60 -17.06
C ALA A 57 11.76 -7.26 -16.60
N SER A 58 12.13 -6.18 -17.29
CA SER A 58 11.72 -4.79 -16.99
C SER A 58 10.20 -4.56 -17.14
N PRO A 59 9.54 -3.78 -16.25
CA PRO A 59 8.18 -4.10 -15.78
C PRO A 59 6.98 -3.29 -16.33
N LEU A 60 7.11 -2.36 -17.28
CA LEU A 60 5.98 -1.48 -17.67
C LEU A 60 5.19 -1.86 -18.93
N ASP A 61 5.62 -2.80 -19.76
CA ASP A 61 4.86 -3.20 -20.95
C ASP A 61 3.76 -4.25 -20.67
N GLY A 62 3.85 -4.96 -19.54
CA GLY A 62 2.94 -6.06 -19.18
C GLY A 62 1.79 -5.70 -18.22
N PHE A 63 1.90 -4.58 -17.50
CA PHE A 63 0.94 -4.16 -16.48
C PHE A 63 -0.50 -4.09 -17.06
N MET A 64 -0.65 -3.72 -18.33
CA MET A 64 -1.94 -3.53 -19.00
C MET A 64 -2.55 -4.76 -19.70
N ASN A 65 -1.89 -5.93 -19.69
CA ASN A 65 -2.57 -7.23 -19.87
C ASN A 65 -3.23 -7.73 -18.56
N LEU A 66 -3.09 -6.93 -17.49
CA LEU A 66 -4.09 -6.58 -16.48
C LEU A 66 -5.27 -7.55 -16.34
N LEU A 67 -5.33 -8.24 -15.19
CA LEU A 67 -6.58 -8.65 -14.53
C LEU A 67 -7.51 -9.63 -15.27
N LYS A 68 -7.18 -10.10 -16.48
CA LYS A 68 -8.15 -10.75 -17.37
C LYS A 68 -8.28 -12.28 -17.31
N LYS A 69 -7.45 -13.03 -16.55
CA LYS A 69 -7.34 -14.48 -16.82
C LYS A 69 -7.23 -15.49 -15.68
N LYS A 70 -7.07 -15.11 -14.40
CA LYS A 70 -6.61 -16.13 -13.44
C LYS A 70 -6.88 -15.76 -11.98
N TRP A 71 -8.15 -15.69 -11.60
CA TRP A 71 -8.51 -15.90 -10.21
C TRP A 71 -8.85 -17.38 -10.09
N ASP A 72 -7.89 -18.19 -9.67
CA ASP A 72 -8.11 -19.60 -9.32
C ASP A 72 -7.48 -19.80 -7.93
N TRP A 73 -8.33 -20.19 -6.99
CA TRP A 73 -8.16 -20.24 -5.53
C TRP A 73 -7.17 -21.37 -5.10
N GLN A 74 -6.76 -21.66 -3.85
CA GLN A 74 -7.06 -21.25 -2.47
C GLN A 74 -5.95 -21.82 -1.56
N ASP A 75 -5.77 -21.26 -0.36
CA ASP A 75 -5.68 -21.94 0.97
C ASP A 75 -4.67 -21.31 1.94
N ASP A 76 -5.15 -21.19 3.18
CA ASP A 76 -4.57 -20.54 4.35
C ASP A 76 -3.30 -21.22 4.88
N ILE A 77 -2.50 -20.49 5.66
CA ILE A 77 -1.99 -20.93 6.96
C ILE A 77 -1.50 -19.72 7.77
N GLU A 78 -2.03 -19.61 8.99
CA GLU A 78 -1.52 -18.74 10.05
C GLU A 78 -0.25 -19.35 10.66
N GLN A 79 0.81 -18.56 10.82
CA GLN A 79 1.74 -18.76 11.94
C GLN A 79 2.60 -17.51 12.19
N GLU A 80 2.29 -16.83 13.30
CA GLU A 80 3.14 -15.84 13.93
C GLU A 80 4.40 -16.51 14.47
N ALA A 81 5.57 -16.13 13.94
CA ALA A 81 6.85 -16.45 14.52
C ALA A 81 7.64 -15.15 14.72
N GLU A 82 7.77 -14.76 15.99
CA GLU A 82 8.67 -13.70 16.46
C GLU A 82 10.09 -13.93 15.92
N LEU A 83 10.57 -13.06 15.02
CA LEU A 83 11.94 -13.11 14.51
C LEU A 83 12.60 -11.73 14.54
N ASN A 84 13.50 -11.57 15.51
CA ASN A 84 14.74 -10.79 15.45
C ASN A 84 14.81 -9.70 14.35
N GLU A 85 14.49 -8.45 14.73
CA GLU A 85 14.49 -7.23 13.91
C GLU A 85 15.89 -6.83 13.38
N SER A 86 16.47 -7.64 12.51
CA SER A 86 17.57 -7.17 11.65
C SER A 86 17.01 -6.89 10.26
N SER A 87 16.93 -5.60 9.90
CA SER A 87 16.51 -5.20 8.56
C SER A 87 17.46 -5.78 7.50
N VAL A 88 16.89 -6.43 6.48
CA VAL A 88 17.62 -7.01 5.36
C VAL A 88 18.08 -5.92 4.41
N LYS A 89 17.26 -4.87 4.24
CA LYS A 89 17.58 -3.72 3.40
C LYS A 89 16.86 -2.48 3.89
N ASN A 90 17.56 -1.35 3.92
CA ASN A 90 16.97 -0.04 4.17
C ASN A 90 17.47 0.91 3.07
N ILE A 91 16.55 1.52 2.32
CA ILE A 91 16.87 2.46 1.25
C ILE A 91 16.04 3.73 1.43
N ASN A 92 16.59 4.86 1.01
CA ASN A 92 15.96 6.18 1.14
C ASN A 92 16.07 6.93 -0.19
N LEU A 93 15.05 7.73 -0.51
CA LEU A 93 15.01 8.60 -1.68
C LEU A 93 14.34 9.92 -1.34
N GLN A 94 14.84 11.02 -1.89
CA GLN A 94 14.14 12.28 -1.93
C GLN A 94 13.92 12.69 -3.38
N VAL A 95 12.69 13.07 -3.69
CA VAL A 95 12.29 13.64 -4.98
C VAL A 95 11.48 14.92 -4.76
N ASN A 96 11.36 15.71 -5.81
CA ASN A 96 10.49 16.87 -5.85
C ASN A 96 9.04 16.44 -6.07
N THR A 97 8.07 17.31 -5.75
CA THR A 97 6.64 17.04 -5.90
C THR A 97 6.16 17.12 -7.34
N ASP A 98 6.65 16.19 -8.17
CA ASP A 98 6.32 16.07 -9.57
C ASP A 98 5.84 14.64 -9.86
N VAL A 99 4.68 14.51 -10.51
CA VAL A 99 4.12 13.20 -10.90
C VAL A 99 5.09 12.46 -11.83
N ASN A 100 5.87 13.18 -12.64
CA ASN A 100 6.86 12.57 -13.53
C ASN A 100 8.04 11.94 -12.77
N ALA A 101 8.25 12.29 -11.50
CA ALA A 101 9.25 11.63 -10.67
C ALA A 101 8.85 10.19 -10.29
N LEU A 102 7.62 9.76 -10.57
CA LEU A 102 7.18 8.37 -10.33
C LEU A 102 8.09 7.36 -11.03
N THR A 103 8.55 7.62 -12.26
CA THR A 103 9.50 6.74 -12.96
C THR A 103 10.78 6.55 -12.14
N ARG A 104 11.35 7.65 -11.62
CA ARG A 104 12.54 7.60 -10.76
C ARG A 104 12.28 6.87 -9.45
N VAL A 105 11.09 7.00 -8.87
CA VAL A 105 10.69 6.30 -7.64
C VAL A 105 10.61 4.79 -7.89
N LEU A 106 10.03 4.37 -9.02
CA LEU A 106 9.95 2.95 -9.40
C LEU A 106 11.33 2.38 -9.77
N ASP A 107 12.16 3.12 -10.49
CA ASP A 107 13.54 2.71 -10.77
C ASP A 107 14.37 2.56 -9.47
N TRP A 108 14.13 3.42 -8.49
CA TRP A 108 14.75 3.30 -7.16
C TRP A 108 14.28 2.06 -6.40
N PHE A 109 13.00 1.70 -6.52
CA PHE A 109 12.43 0.50 -5.92
C PHE A 109 13.09 -0.80 -6.42
N GLU A 110 13.50 -0.84 -7.68
CA GLU A 110 14.20 -2.00 -8.28
C GLU A 110 15.54 -2.34 -7.58
N GLN A 111 16.09 -1.43 -6.75
CA GLN A 111 17.21 -1.79 -5.87
C GLN A 111 16.89 -2.96 -4.95
N LEU A 112 15.62 -3.24 -4.67
CA LEU A 112 15.19 -4.37 -3.85
C LEU A 112 15.13 -5.70 -4.61
N GLN A 113 15.48 -5.75 -5.91
CA GLN A 113 15.35 -6.95 -6.75
C GLN A 113 16.05 -8.20 -6.20
N ASP A 114 17.16 -8.00 -5.47
CA ASP A 114 17.98 -9.06 -4.88
C ASP A 114 17.44 -9.56 -3.52
N VAL A 115 16.44 -8.86 -2.96
CA VAL A 115 15.76 -9.27 -1.73
C VAL A 115 14.68 -10.29 -2.08
N SER A 116 14.59 -11.34 -1.27
CA SER A 116 13.66 -12.44 -1.47
C SER A 116 12.24 -12.07 -1.01
N ILE A 117 11.60 -11.17 -1.75
CA ILE A 117 10.18 -10.84 -1.56
C ILE A 117 9.37 -11.71 -2.54
N PRO A 118 8.34 -12.45 -2.08
CA PRO A 118 7.44 -13.20 -2.94
C PRO A 118 6.81 -12.29 -4.00
N THR A 119 6.57 -12.84 -5.19
CA THR A 119 6.08 -12.08 -6.35
C THR A 119 4.79 -11.30 -6.05
N GLU A 120 3.85 -11.88 -5.30
CA GLU A 120 2.60 -11.21 -4.92
C GLU A 120 2.87 -10.01 -3.99
N ALA A 121 3.64 -10.22 -2.93
CA ALA A 121 4.03 -9.15 -2.00
C ALA A 121 4.81 -8.04 -2.71
N TRP A 122 5.63 -8.37 -3.72
CA TRP A 122 6.34 -7.40 -4.54
C TRP A 122 5.41 -6.50 -5.34
N PHE A 123 4.42 -7.07 -6.05
CA PHE A 123 3.47 -6.28 -6.84
C PHE A 123 2.60 -5.38 -5.97
N GLN A 124 2.14 -5.89 -4.83
CA GLN A 124 1.37 -5.11 -3.88
C GLN A 124 2.21 -3.96 -3.30
N PHE A 125 3.48 -4.21 -3.00
CA PHE A 125 4.39 -3.17 -2.54
C PHE A 125 4.59 -2.09 -3.62
N GLN A 126 4.87 -2.48 -4.86
CA GLN A 126 5.04 -1.54 -5.97
C GLN A 126 3.78 -0.67 -6.19
N LEU A 127 2.59 -1.26 -6.07
CA LEU A 127 1.32 -0.57 -6.21
C LEU A 127 1.08 0.42 -5.05
N ALA A 128 1.30 -0.01 -3.81
CA ALA A 128 1.20 0.85 -2.64
C ALA A 128 2.19 2.03 -2.70
N LEU A 129 3.41 1.80 -3.19
CA LEU A 129 4.41 2.84 -3.42
C LEU A 129 3.93 3.87 -4.45
N ALA A 130 3.41 3.42 -5.59
CA ALA A 130 2.92 4.31 -6.63
C ALA A 130 1.71 5.14 -6.15
N GLU A 131 0.75 4.52 -5.48
CA GLU A 131 -0.44 5.19 -4.93
C GLU A 131 -0.07 6.17 -3.81
N GLY A 132 0.80 5.78 -2.87
CA GLY A 132 1.26 6.64 -1.79
C GLY A 132 2.01 7.87 -2.31
N PHE A 133 2.92 7.68 -3.26
CA PHE A 133 3.67 8.78 -3.88
C PHE A 133 2.75 9.73 -4.66
N THR A 134 1.88 9.19 -5.51
CA THR A 134 0.96 10.02 -6.30
C THR A 134 -0.07 10.73 -5.42
N ASN A 135 -0.48 10.14 -4.30
CA ASN A 135 -1.31 10.83 -3.30
C ASN A 135 -0.59 12.03 -2.69
N ALA A 136 0.69 11.90 -2.32
CA ALA A 136 1.47 13.01 -1.80
C ALA A 136 1.54 14.16 -2.83
N VAL A 137 1.84 13.85 -4.10
CA VAL A 137 1.94 14.88 -5.16
C VAL A 137 0.58 15.51 -5.46
N ARG A 138 -0.46 14.71 -5.71
CA ARG A 138 -1.75 15.18 -6.24
C ARG A 138 -2.66 15.77 -5.18
N HIS A 139 -2.55 15.30 -3.94
CA HIS A 139 -3.43 15.70 -2.85
C HIS A 139 -2.69 16.53 -1.80
N ALA A 140 -1.65 16.00 -1.16
CA ALA A 140 -0.97 16.72 -0.08
C ALA A 140 -0.26 17.99 -0.59
N HIS A 141 0.31 17.93 -1.79
CA HIS A 141 1.09 19.03 -2.39
C HIS A 141 0.37 19.76 -3.53
N LYS A 142 -0.95 19.58 -3.69
CA LYS A 142 -1.75 20.13 -4.82
C LYS A 142 -1.48 21.61 -5.14
N ASN A 143 -1.16 22.42 -4.12
CA ASN A 143 -0.90 23.85 -4.23
C ASN A 143 0.47 24.28 -3.69
N LEU A 144 1.43 23.36 -3.60
CA LEU A 144 2.79 23.66 -3.13
C LEU A 144 3.77 23.79 -4.31
N PRO A 145 4.90 24.49 -4.16
CA PRO A 145 5.92 24.60 -5.20
C PRO A 145 6.43 23.22 -5.66
N VAL A 146 6.78 23.07 -6.93
CA VAL A 146 7.26 21.78 -7.47
C VAL A 146 8.54 21.32 -6.79
N GLU A 147 9.34 22.25 -6.26
CA GLU A 147 10.56 21.99 -5.48
C GLU A 147 10.28 21.43 -4.09
N THR A 148 9.02 21.38 -3.65
CA THR A 148 8.65 20.82 -2.33
C THR A 148 9.07 19.35 -2.27
N PRO A 149 9.86 18.96 -1.26
CA PRO A 149 10.40 17.61 -1.20
C PRO A 149 9.34 16.61 -0.74
N ILE A 150 9.38 15.43 -1.35
CA ILE A 150 8.79 14.19 -0.85
C ILE A 150 9.95 13.26 -0.52
N GLN A 151 9.99 12.79 0.74
CA GLN A 151 10.97 11.78 1.15
C GLN A 151 10.29 10.42 1.21
N LEU A 152 10.99 9.39 0.76
CA LEU A 152 10.55 8.01 0.78
C LEU A 152 11.62 7.17 1.48
N GLN A 153 11.16 6.23 2.30
CA GLN A 153 11.99 5.22 2.92
C GLN A 153 11.31 3.87 2.75
N ILE A 154 12.12 2.87 2.40
CA ILE A 154 11.71 1.49 2.39
C ILE A 154 12.64 0.72 3.32
N THR A 155 12.04 -0.05 4.23
CA THR A 155 12.76 -1.03 5.03
C THR A 155 12.17 -2.41 4.73
N VAL A 156 13.02 -3.35 4.35
CA VAL A 156 12.63 -4.76 4.16
C VAL A 156 13.28 -5.57 5.27
N PHE A 157 12.46 -6.33 5.97
CA PHE A 157 12.85 -7.27 7.02
C PHE A 157 12.64 -8.70 6.53
N ASN A 158 13.00 -9.67 7.35
CA ASN A 158 12.68 -11.06 7.07
C ASN A 158 11.18 -11.30 7.33
N GLY A 159 10.37 -11.31 6.26
CA GLY A 159 8.94 -11.63 6.33
C GLY A 159 8.00 -10.43 6.46
N HIS A 160 8.50 -9.20 6.38
CA HIS A 160 7.65 -8.03 6.18
C HIS A 160 8.43 -6.87 5.52
N TRP A 161 7.70 -5.90 4.98
CA TRP A 161 8.24 -4.63 4.51
C TRP A 161 7.52 -3.45 5.16
N GLU A 162 8.24 -2.34 5.28
CA GLU A 162 7.73 -1.03 5.68
C GLU A 162 7.99 0.00 4.58
N LEU A 163 6.99 0.82 4.30
CA LEU A 163 7.05 1.99 3.43
C LEU A 163 6.70 3.24 4.24
N LYS A 164 7.55 4.25 4.18
CA LYS A 164 7.28 5.57 4.73
C LYS A 164 7.41 6.64 3.66
N ILE A 165 6.41 7.51 3.58
CA ILE A 165 6.38 8.65 2.66
C ILE A 165 6.11 9.90 3.48
N TRP A 166 7.04 10.85 3.46
CA TRP A 166 6.90 12.13 4.12
C TRP A 166 6.53 13.23 3.12
N ASP A 167 5.45 13.93 3.43
CA ASP A 167 4.96 15.09 2.70
C ASP A 167 4.98 16.35 3.59
N CYS A 168 4.97 17.52 2.96
CA CYS A 168 4.94 18.85 3.58
C CYS A 168 3.56 19.50 3.46
N GLY A 169 2.51 18.72 3.20
CA GLY A 169 1.15 19.19 3.01
C GLY A 169 0.47 19.68 4.30
N PRO A 170 -0.73 20.26 4.16
CA PRO A 170 -1.59 20.51 5.31
C PRO A 170 -2.00 19.18 5.97
N ARG A 171 -2.23 19.20 7.27
CA ARG A 171 -2.83 18.05 7.96
C ARG A 171 -4.25 17.85 7.44
N PHE A 172 -4.67 16.60 7.31
CA PHE A 172 -6.07 16.24 7.16
C PHE A 172 -6.42 15.15 8.16
N ASP A 173 -7.71 14.98 8.42
CA ASP A 173 -8.21 13.95 9.32
C ASP A 173 -8.17 12.59 8.63
N PHE A 174 -7.03 11.90 8.77
CA PHE A 174 -6.80 10.60 8.17
C PHE A 174 -7.67 9.52 8.79
N ASP A 175 -7.84 9.55 10.12
CA ASP A 175 -8.60 8.54 10.84
C ASP A 175 -10.08 8.61 10.46
N ALA A 176 -10.65 9.82 10.36
CA ALA A 176 -11.99 10.00 9.83
C ALA A 176 -12.09 9.48 8.40
N LYS A 177 -11.09 9.74 7.54
CA LYS A 177 -11.11 9.27 6.16
C LYS A 177 -11.04 7.75 6.05
N LEU A 178 -10.22 7.12 6.88
CA LEU A 178 -10.09 5.67 6.93
C LEU A 178 -11.39 5.03 7.45
N ALA A 179 -12.02 5.62 8.47
CA ALA A 179 -13.31 5.19 8.99
C ALA A 179 -14.41 5.27 7.91
N GLU A 180 -14.49 6.36 7.13
CA GLU A 180 -15.40 6.47 5.99
C GLU A 180 -15.21 5.32 4.99
N ILE A 181 -13.96 5.00 4.65
CA ILE A 181 -13.61 3.92 3.72
C ILE A 181 -14.05 2.57 4.27
N ILE A 182 -13.77 2.29 5.55
CA ILE A 182 -14.14 1.02 6.20
C ILE A 182 -15.67 0.87 6.24
N ILE A 183 -16.40 1.93 6.58
CA ILE A 183 -17.87 1.92 6.62
C ILE A 183 -18.44 1.67 5.22
N ALA A 184 -17.91 2.37 4.21
CA ALA A 184 -18.36 2.21 2.82
C ALA A 184 -18.07 0.80 2.28
N ASP A 185 -16.92 0.22 2.64
CA ASP A 185 -16.53 -1.13 2.23
C ASP A 185 -17.44 -2.19 2.88
N ARG A 186 -17.70 -2.09 4.19
CA ARG A 186 -18.65 -2.96 4.92
C ARG A 186 -20.06 -2.88 4.37
N LYS A 187 -20.53 -1.66 4.04
CA LYS A 187 -21.85 -1.48 3.42
C LYS A 187 -21.91 -2.15 2.04
N CYS A 188 -20.86 -1.99 1.23
CA CYS A 188 -20.78 -2.65 -0.08
C CYS A 188 -20.81 -4.18 0.06
N LEU A 189 -20.10 -4.75 1.03
CA LEU A 189 -20.15 -6.18 1.34
C LEU A 189 -21.56 -6.65 1.75
N ALA A 190 -22.22 -5.91 2.65
CA ALA A 190 -23.59 -6.23 3.08
C ALA A 190 -24.62 -6.13 1.93
N ASP A 191 -24.45 -5.16 1.02
CA ASP A 191 -25.32 -5.00 -0.16
C ASP A 191 -25.04 -6.09 -1.22
N LEU A 192 -23.80 -6.61 -1.30
CA LEU A 192 -23.39 -7.73 -2.17
C LEU A 192 -23.87 -9.09 -1.62
N GLU A 193 -23.97 -9.29 -0.31
CA GLU A 193 -24.55 -10.52 0.27
C GLU A 193 -26.05 -10.70 -0.07
N VAL A 194 -26.74 -9.64 -0.50
CA VAL A 194 -28.13 -9.67 -0.99
C VAL A 194 -28.23 -9.91 -2.51
N LEU A 195 -27.13 -9.75 -3.25
CA LEU A 195 -27.07 -9.93 -4.70
C LEU A 195 -25.83 -10.75 -5.06
N ASN A 196 -26.03 -12.06 -5.19
CA ASN A 196 -24.98 -13.05 -5.41
C ASN A 196 -23.97 -12.70 -6.53
N ASP A 197 -22.70 -12.97 -6.21
CA ASP A 197 -21.50 -13.16 -7.02
C ASP A 197 -21.12 -12.11 -8.08
N THR A 198 -20.23 -11.18 -7.73
CA THR A 198 -18.91 -10.92 -8.35
C THR A 198 -18.48 -9.46 -8.18
N CYS A 199 -17.67 -9.15 -7.16
CA CYS A 199 -16.62 -8.12 -7.23
C CYS A 199 -15.88 -8.05 -5.88
N LEU A 200 -14.81 -8.82 -5.68
CA LEU A 200 -13.96 -8.66 -4.50
C LEU A 200 -12.48 -8.76 -4.88
N ILE A 201 -11.77 -7.64 -4.73
CA ILE A 201 -10.34 -7.62 -4.39
C ILE A 201 -10.19 -8.47 -3.12
N PRO A 202 -9.09 -9.23 -2.87
CA PRO A 202 -8.97 -9.97 -1.62
C PRO A 202 -9.06 -8.95 -0.48
N SER A 203 -10.16 -9.01 0.27
CA SER A 203 -10.36 -8.19 1.45
C SER A 203 -9.29 -8.60 2.46
N ARG A 204 -8.71 -7.62 3.15
CA ARG A 204 -8.00 -7.82 4.42
C ARG A 204 -8.73 -8.91 5.20
N PRO A 205 -8.06 -10.00 5.65
CA PRO A 205 -8.74 -11.03 6.41
C PRO A 205 -9.47 -10.34 7.56
N ALA A 206 -10.77 -10.58 7.67
CA ALA A 206 -11.59 -9.99 8.70
C ALA A 206 -11.14 -10.57 10.04
N THR A 207 -10.13 -9.97 10.66
CA THR A 207 -9.84 -10.23 12.07
C THR A 207 -11.06 -9.73 12.83
N LEU A 208 -11.91 -10.67 13.21
CA LEU A 208 -13.04 -10.49 14.10
C LEU A 208 -12.52 -10.04 15.47
N GLU A 209 -12.16 -8.78 15.61
CA GLU A 209 -12.06 -8.12 16.91
C GLU A 209 -13.50 -7.82 17.40
N ILE A 210 -14.20 -8.89 17.79
CA ILE A 210 -15.33 -8.77 18.71
C ILE A 210 -14.72 -8.74 20.11
N SER A 211 -14.18 -7.59 20.50
CA SER A 211 -13.99 -7.26 21.91
C SER A 211 -15.39 -6.98 22.50
N GLN A 212 -16.14 -8.04 22.79
CA GLN A 212 -17.29 -7.96 23.69
C GLN A 212 -16.77 -7.61 25.08
N PHE A 213 -16.70 -6.31 25.39
CA PHE A 213 -16.78 -5.85 26.76
C PHE A 213 -18.14 -6.25 27.31
N ARG A 214 -18.18 -7.43 27.93
CA ARG A 214 -19.22 -7.79 28.90
C ARG A 214 -19.04 -6.84 30.09
N ILE A 215 -19.78 -5.74 30.12
CA ILE A 215 -20.05 -5.06 31.38
C ILE A 215 -21.00 -5.98 32.13
N ALA A 216 -20.44 -6.71 33.11
CA ALA A 216 -21.23 -7.27 34.18
C ALA A 216 -21.67 -6.12 35.08
N GLY A 217 -22.99 -5.92 35.16
CA GLY A 217 -23.71 -5.09 36.11
C GLY A 217 -25.06 -5.72 36.36
#